data_AF-A0A091NAE2-F1
#
_entry.id   AF-A0A091NAE2-F1
#
_cell.length_a   1.000
_cell.length_b   1.000
_cell.length_c   1.000
_cell.angle_alpha   90.00
_cell.angle_beta   90.00
_cell.angle_gamma   90.00
#
_symmetry.space_group_name_H-M   'P 1'
#
loop_
_entity.id
_entity.type
_entity.pdbx_description
1 polymer ?
#
loop_
_entity_poly.entity_id
_entity_poly.type
_entity_poly.pdbx_seq_one_letter_code
_entity_poly.pdbx_strand_id
1 'polypeptide(L)'
;GLIKIRGDRCWRELTCMDYHYETQPVPNAIAYFMHRSPWWFHRFETLVNHFIELVVPFFLFLGRRLCIVHGLLQILFQVLLIISGNLSFLNWLTIVPSIACFDDASLGFLFSSRRGGLKERVVRADARGAASPRKSGCYVRRVVNISFGLLIAYLSVPVVLNLLNSRQVMNTSFNPLRIVNTYGAFGSITKERTEVVLQGTSSLDPNDPAAVWEEFDFKCKPGDLKRRPCFISPYHYRLDWLMWFAAFQTYEQNEWIIHLAGKLLAQEEETLSLMATNPFAGRAPPRWVRGEHFKYKFSQPGGKHASEGRWWIRKRIGPYFPPVNLQGLKKFYEDRNWPYPARD
;
A
#
# COMPACT_ATOMS: atom_id res chain seq x y z
N GLY A 1 9.72 -8.03 8.41
CA GLY A 1 9.88 -8.59 9.75
C GLY A 1 10.54 -7.62 10.72
N LEU A 2 11.86 -7.42 10.61
CA LEU A 2 12.64 -6.72 11.65
C LEU A 2 12.18 -5.29 11.96
N ILE A 3 11.71 -4.55 10.95
CA ILE A 3 11.16 -3.20 11.14
C ILE A 3 9.94 -3.20 12.07
N LYS A 4 9.12 -4.25 12.07
CA LYS A 4 7.92 -4.36 12.92
C LYS A 4 8.31 -4.60 14.38
N ILE A 5 9.19 -5.57 14.64
CA ILE A 5 9.71 -5.86 16.00
C ILE A 5 10.38 -4.63 16.63
N ARG A 6 11.17 -3.89 15.84
CA ARG A 6 11.94 -2.74 16.32
C ARG A 6 11.21 -1.40 16.24
N GLY A 7 10.10 -1.36 15.51
CA GLY A 7 9.27 -0.18 15.37
C GLY A 7 8.35 -0.02 16.58
N ASP A 8 7.06 0.12 16.30
CA ASP A 8 6.05 0.41 17.31
C ASP A 8 5.92 -0.73 18.34
N ARG A 9 5.62 -0.33 19.57
CA ARG A 9 5.43 -1.23 20.71
C ARG A 9 4.25 -2.19 20.48
N CYS A 10 3.24 -1.79 19.70
CA CYS A 10 2.10 -2.66 19.40
C CYS A 10 2.49 -3.96 18.71
N TRP A 11 3.62 -4.00 17.97
CA TRP A 11 4.04 -5.23 17.28
C TRP A 11 4.54 -6.25 18.29
N ARG A 12 5.25 -5.78 19.32
CA ARG A 12 5.77 -6.60 20.43
C ARG A 12 4.65 -7.03 21.38
N GLU A 13 3.62 -6.21 21.53
CA GLU A 13 2.42 -6.52 22.34
C GLU A 13 1.34 -7.30 21.58
N LEU A 14 1.57 -7.58 20.28
CA LEU A 14 0.66 -8.30 19.39
C LEU A 14 -0.69 -7.60 19.12
N THR A 15 -0.77 -6.27 19.31
CA THR A 15 -2.00 -5.47 19.21
C THR A 15 -2.09 -4.60 17.95
N CYS A 16 -1.08 -4.59 17.07
CA CYS A 16 -1.13 -3.71 15.90
C CYS A 16 -2.31 -3.99 14.96
N MET A 17 -2.74 -5.26 14.87
CA MET A 17 -3.86 -5.65 14.00
C MET A 17 -5.21 -5.13 14.50
N ASP A 18 -5.32 -4.74 15.78
CA ASP A 18 -6.51 -4.07 16.33
C ASP A 18 -6.80 -2.73 15.64
N TYR A 19 -5.76 -2.10 15.07
CA TYR A 19 -5.87 -0.79 14.40
C TYR A 19 -5.69 -0.90 12.89
N HIS A 20 -4.82 -1.81 12.44
CA HIS A 20 -4.29 -1.81 11.09
C HIS A 20 -5.37 -1.82 9.99
N TYR A 21 -6.39 -2.68 10.11
CA TYR A 21 -7.45 -2.79 9.09
C TYR A 21 -8.19 -1.48 8.83
N GLU A 22 -8.44 -0.68 9.86
CA GLU A 22 -9.13 0.61 9.72
C GLU A 22 -8.18 1.70 9.23
N THR A 23 -6.92 1.69 9.66
CA THR A 23 -5.97 2.80 9.42
C THR A 23 -5.07 2.61 8.19
N GLN A 24 -5.21 1.50 7.46
CA GLN A 24 -4.57 1.24 6.17
C GLN A 24 -4.78 2.39 5.17
N PRO A 25 -3.88 2.60 4.18
CA PRO A 25 -4.01 3.68 3.20
C PRO A 25 -5.36 3.71 2.48
N VAL A 26 -5.68 2.61 1.81
CA VAL A 26 -6.97 2.40 1.13
C VAL A 26 -7.51 1.05 1.61
N PRO A 27 -8.28 1.02 2.71
CA PRO A 27 -8.84 -0.22 3.21
C PRO A 27 -9.92 -0.72 2.25
N ASN A 28 -10.10 -2.02 2.18
CA ASN A 28 -11.10 -2.65 1.32
C ASN A 28 -12.31 -3.14 2.12
N ALA A 29 -13.34 -3.64 1.42
CA ALA A 29 -14.56 -4.10 2.06
C ALA A 29 -14.34 -5.29 3.01
N ILE A 30 -13.30 -6.11 2.79
CA ILE A 30 -12.98 -7.24 3.67
C ILE A 30 -12.31 -6.74 4.95
N ALA A 31 -11.44 -5.73 4.86
CA ALA A 31 -10.83 -5.06 6.01
C ALA A 31 -11.88 -4.57 7.02
N TYR A 32 -13.02 -4.05 6.52
CA TYR A 32 -14.16 -3.63 7.36
C TYR A 32 -14.68 -4.77 8.27
N PHE A 33 -14.83 -5.98 7.73
CA PHE A 33 -15.27 -7.13 8.50
C PHE A 33 -14.15 -7.68 9.38
N MET A 34 -12.93 -7.80 8.84
CA MET A 34 -11.78 -8.32 9.58
C MET A 34 -11.44 -7.46 10.79
N HIS A 35 -11.59 -6.13 10.72
CA HIS A 35 -11.40 -5.21 11.85
C HIS A 35 -12.30 -5.52 13.06
N ARG A 36 -13.39 -6.27 12.88
CA ARG A 36 -14.32 -6.66 13.95
C ARG A 36 -14.03 -8.03 14.53
N SER A 37 -12.95 -8.67 14.10
CA SER A 37 -12.56 -9.96 14.63
C SER A 37 -12.20 -9.84 16.12
N PRO A 38 -12.34 -10.92 16.90
CA PRO A 38 -11.98 -10.89 18.30
C PRO A 38 -10.49 -10.57 18.53
N TRP A 39 -10.16 -9.95 19.66
CA TRP A 39 -8.79 -9.58 20.02
C TRP A 39 -7.78 -10.74 19.95
N TRP A 40 -8.20 -11.97 20.27
CA TRP A 40 -7.31 -13.14 20.23
C TRP A 40 -6.92 -13.49 18.79
N PHE A 41 -7.81 -13.24 17.84
CA PHE A 41 -7.54 -13.46 16.42
C PHE A 41 -6.51 -12.45 15.91
N HIS A 42 -6.64 -11.17 16.26
CA HIS A 42 -5.66 -10.14 15.92
C HIS A 42 -4.26 -10.38 16.50
N ARG A 43 -4.19 -10.91 17.74
CA ARG A 43 -2.91 -11.34 18.32
C ARG A 43 -2.30 -12.51 17.56
N PHE A 44 -3.13 -13.49 17.19
CA PHE A 44 -2.71 -14.63 16.38
C PHE A 44 -2.22 -14.17 14.99
N GLU A 45 -2.93 -13.28 14.30
CA GLU A 45 -2.51 -12.69 13.03
C GLU A 45 -1.15 -12.00 13.16
N THR A 46 -0.97 -11.22 14.23
CA THR A 46 0.31 -10.54 14.48
C THR A 46 1.44 -11.55 14.69
N LEU A 47 1.20 -12.63 15.43
CA LEU A 47 2.18 -13.70 15.65
C LEU A 47 2.53 -14.43 14.34
N VAL A 48 1.52 -14.80 13.54
CA VAL A 48 1.70 -15.44 12.23
C VAL A 48 2.49 -14.53 11.29
N ASN A 49 2.19 -13.24 11.28
CA ASN A 49 2.96 -12.25 10.54
C ASN A 49 4.45 -12.24 10.97
N HIS A 50 4.75 -12.29 12.27
CA HIS A 50 6.15 -12.41 12.73
C HIS A 50 6.80 -13.72 12.29
N PHE A 51 6.10 -14.85 12.42
CA PHE A 51 6.60 -16.14 11.99
C PHE A 51 6.94 -16.15 10.49
N ILE A 52 6.02 -15.67 9.64
CA ILE A 52 6.19 -15.66 8.19
C ILE A 52 7.28 -14.68 7.74
N GLU A 53 7.41 -13.52 8.40
CA GLU A 53 8.40 -12.53 8.00
C GLU A 53 9.79 -12.71 8.61
N LEU A 54 9.94 -13.50 9.69
CA LEU A 54 11.20 -13.68 10.41
C LEU A 54 11.71 -15.11 10.38
N VAL A 55 10.85 -16.12 10.45
CA VAL A 55 11.28 -17.53 10.56
C VAL A 55 11.23 -18.22 9.20
N VAL A 56 10.11 -18.09 8.49
CA VAL A 56 9.88 -18.77 7.20
C VAL A 56 10.99 -18.48 6.17
N PRO A 57 11.56 -17.26 6.03
CA PRO A 57 12.63 -17.02 5.06
C PRO A 57 13.85 -17.95 5.20
N PHE A 58 14.14 -18.44 6.41
CA PHE A 58 15.25 -19.37 6.64
C PHE A 58 15.00 -20.77 6.07
N PHE A 59 13.75 -21.13 5.78
CA PHE A 59 13.40 -22.42 5.19
C PHE A 59 13.98 -22.59 3.78
N LEU A 60 14.33 -21.49 3.10
CA LEU A 60 15.05 -21.50 1.83
C LEU A 60 16.39 -22.28 1.92
N PHE A 61 17.02 -22.26 3.10
CA PHE A 61 18.32 -22.91 3.32
C PHE A 61 18.19 -24.36 3.82
N LEU A 62 16.98 -24.83 4.17
CA LEU A 62 16.76 -26.11 4.84
C LEU A 62 16.34 -27.24 3.88
N GLY A 63 16.77 -27.15 2.62
CA GLY A 63 16.57 -28.19 1.61
C GLY A 63 15.23 -28.09 0.85
N ARG A 64 15.03 -29.04 -0.07
CA ARG A 64 13.95 -29.00 -1.08
C ARG A 64 12.55 -28.85 -0.47
N ARG A 65 12.20 -29.68 0.52
CA ARG A 65 10.85 -29.70 1.10
C ARG A 65 10.51 -28.38 1.78
N LEU A 66 11.45 -27.83 2.55
CA LEU A 66 11.24 -26.58 3.28
C LEU A 66 11.27 -25.36 2.36
N CYS A 67 12.03 -25.38 1.27
CA CYS A 67 11.95 -24.37 0.21
C CYS A 67 10.54 -24.30 -0.41
N ILE A 68 9.93 -25.45 -0.73
CA ILE A 68 8.55 -25.49 -1.24
C ILE A 68 7.57 -24.95 -0.19
N VAL A 69 7.71 -25.35 1.08
CA VAL A 69 6.88 -24.83 2.18
C VAL A 69 7.04 -23.32 2.32
N HIS A 70 8.26 -22.77 2.20
CA HIS A 70 8.50 -21.32 2.17
C HIS A 70 7.71 -20.64 1.05
N GLY A 71 7.82 -21.15 -0.18
CA GLY A 71 7.10 -20.61 -1.33
C GLY A 71 5.59 -20.60 -1.10
N LEU A 72 5.01 -21.71 -0.60
CA LEU A 72 3.59 -21.81 -0.29
C LEU A 72 3.14 -20.81 0.78
N LEU A 73 3.87 -20.75 1.90
CA LEU A 73 3.54 -19.86 3.01
C LEU A 73 3.64 -18.39 2.61
N GLN A 74 4.67 -18.02 1.85
CA GLN A 74 4.81 -16.64 1.34
C GLN A 74 3.69 -16.28 0.37
N ILE A 75 3.38 -17.14 -0.61
CA ILE A 75 2.29 -16.87 -1.56
C ILE A 75 0.96 -16.73 -0.82
N LEU A 76 0.64 -17.68 0.07
CA LEU A 76 -0.59 -17.63 0.86
C LEU A 76 -0.66 -16.35 1.70
N PHE A 77 0.43 -15.97 2.35
CA PHE A 77 0.50 -14.75 3.14
C PHE A 77 0.25 -13.49 2.30
N GLN A 78 0.90 -13.37 1.13
CA GLN A 78 0.69 -12.24 0.24
C GLN A 78 -0.74 -12.19 -0.31
N VAL A 79 -1.34 -13.34 -0.63
CA VAL A 79 -2.75 -13.43 -1.06
C VAL A 79 -3.70 -12.96 0.05
N LEU A 80 -3.46 -13.37 1.30
CA LEU A 80 -4.25 -12.89 2.44
C LEU A 80 -4.10 -11.38 2.64
N LEU A 81 -2.91 -10.81 2.46
CA LEU A 81 -2.71 -9.35 2.50
C LEU A 81 -3.44 -8.62 1.38
N ILE A 82 -3.47 -9.18 0.16
CA ILE A 82 -4.22 -8.63 -0.97
C ILE A 82 -5.73 -8.65 -0.70
N ILE A 83 -6.23 -9.74 -0.12
CA ILE A 83 -7.66 -9.90 0.18
C ILE A 83 -8.06 -8.98 1.32
N SER A 84 -7.22 -8.82 2.34
CA SER A 84 -7.55 -8.12 3.59
C SER A 84 -7.18 -6.63 3.61
N GLY A 85 -6.47 -6.12 2.61
CA GLY A 85 -6.12 -4.71 2.49
C GLY A 85 -5.73 -4.32 1.07
N ASN A 86 -4.98 -3.23 0.93
CA ASN A 86 -4.39 -2.85 -0.35
C ASN A 86 -2.98 -2.28 -0.19
N LEU A 87 -1.97 -3.08 -0.54
CA LEU A 87 -0.57 -2.65 -0.66
C LEU A 87 -0.12 -2.49 -2.12
N SER A 88 -1.08 -2.39 -3.05
CA SER A 88 -0.83 -2.22 -4.49
C SER A 88 0.07 -3.35 -5.02
N PHE A 89 0.99 -3.04 -5.92
CA PHE A 89 1.87 -3.99 -6.60
C PHE A 89 2.85 -4.72 -5.65
N LEU A 90 3.06 -4.23 -4.42
CA LEU A 90 4.06 -4.78 -3.50
C LEU A 90 3.83 -6.27 -3.19
N ASN A 91 2.58 -6.66 -2.93
CA ASN A 91 2.25 -8.06 -2.63
C ASN A 91 2.54 -8.95 -3.84
N TRP A 92 2.17 -8.50 -5.03
CA TRP A 92 2.39 -9.22 -6.29
C TRP A 92 3.87 -9.38 -6.61
N LEU A 93 4.67 -8.31 -6.45
CA LEU A 93 6.13 -8.39 -6.61
C LEU A 93 6.78 -9.35 -5.60
N THR A 94 6.18 -9.55 -4.43
CA THR A 94 6.68 -10.50 -3.42
C THR A 94 6.27 -11.95 -3.73
N ILE A 95 5.15 -12.15 -4.42
CA ILE A 95 4.71 -13.47 -4.91
C ILE A 95 5.66 -14.01 -5.97
N VAL A 96 6.09 -13.18 -6.93
CA VAL A 96 6.93 -13.59 -8.06
C VAL A 96 8.18 -14.41 -7.65
N PRO A 97 9.07 -13.94 -6.76
CA PRO A 97 10.22 -14.74 -6.33
C PRO A 97 9.83 -15.99 -5.55
N SER A 98 8.67 -16.01 -4.89
CA SER A 98 8.16 -17.17 -4.16
C SER A 98 7.75 -18.31 -5.11
N ILE A 99 7.36 -18.00 -6.35
CA ILE A 99 7.09 -19.00 -7.40
C ILE A 99 8.36 -19.76 -7.78
N ALA A 100 9.55 -19.15 -7.67
CA ALA A 100 10.82 -19.81 -7.96
C ALA A 100 11.22 -20.87 -6.92
N CYS A 101 10.47 -21.00 -5.81
CA CYS A 101 10.70 -22.04 -4.80
C CYS A 101 10.15 -23.42 -5.23
N PHE A 102 9.34 -23.48 -6.28
CA PHE A 102 8.69 -24.69 -6.77
C PHE A 102 9.49 -25.28 -7.93
N ASP A 103 9.75 -26.58 -7.88
CA ASP A 103 10.34 -27.33 -8.99
C ASP A 103 9.28 -27.94 -9.91
N ASP A 104 9.71 -28.38 -11.10
CA ASP A 104 8.82 -28.96 -12.12
C ASP A 104 8.01 -30.15 -11.59
N ALA A 105 8.59 -30.92 -10.68
CA ALA A 105 7.91 -32.05 -10.04
C ALA A 105 6.75 -31.57 -9.14
N SER A 106 6.97 -30.51 -8.35
CA SER A 106 5.95 -29.93 -7.47
C SER A 106 4.83 -29.23 -8.25
N LEU A 107 5.12 -28.66 -9.43
CA LEU A 107 4.13 -28.05 -10.32
C LEU A 107 3.50 -29.06 -11.30
N GLY A 108 3.96 -30.32 -11.29
CA GLY A 108 3.53 -31.36 -12.21
C GLY A 108 2.05 -31.74 -12.15
N PHE A 109 1.30 -31.24 -11.15
CA PHE A 109 -0.16 -31.40 -11.06
C PHE A 109 -0.93 -30.38 -11.93
N LEU A 110 -0.33 -29.23 -12.27
CA LEU A 110 -0.95 -28.20 -13.12
C LEU A 110 -1.03 -28.62 -14.60
N PHE A 111 -0.28 -29.67 -14.97
CA PHE A 111 -0.20 -30.15 -16.34
C PHE A 111 -0.92 -31.49 -16.52
N SER A 112 -1.68 -31.62 -17.60
CA SER A 112 -2.44 -32.83 -17.92
C SER A 112 -1.55 -34.07 -17.97
N SER A 113 -2.03 -35.18 -17.36
CA SER A 113 -1.38 -36.49 -17.41
C SER A 113 -1.75 -37.31 -18.65
N ARG A 114 -2.28 -36.66 -19.70
CA ARG A 114 -2.61 -37.31 -20.97
C ARG A 114 -1.34 -37.89 -21.63
N ARG A 115 -1.45 -39.07 -22.23
CA ARG A 115 -0.39 -39.72 -23.01
C ARG A 115 0.17 -38.76 -24.06
N GLY A 116 1.49 -38.53 -24.06
CA GLY A 116 2.17 -37.57 -24.94
C GLY A 116 2.13 -36.10 -24.49
N GLY A 117 1.54 -35.81 -23.32
CA GLY A 117 1.46 -34.48 -22.72
C GLY A 117 2.79 -33.96 -22.18
N LEU A 118 2.82 -32.69 -21.76
CA LEU A 118 4.02 -31.98 -21.30
C LEU A 118 4.76 -32.74 -20.18
N LYS A 119 4.02 -33.33 -19.23
CA LYS A 119 4.56 -34.08 -18.10
C LYS A 119 5.42 -35.27 -18.54
N GLU A 120 4.98 -36.03 -19.54
CA GLU A 120 5.73 -37.17 -20.07
C GLU A 120 6.95 -36.71 -20.88
N ARG A 121 6.86 -35.58 -21.57
CA ARG A 121 7.99 -34.97 -22.30
C ARG A 121 9.09 -34.49 -21.36
N VAL A 122 8.73 -33.85 -20.24
CA VAL A 122 9.69 -33.38 -19.21
C VAL A 122 10.38 -34.57 -18.55
N VAL A 123 9.65 -35.60 -18.12
CA VAL A 123 10.25 -36.81 -17.53
C VAL A 123 11.22 -37.51 -18.49
N ARG A 124 10.87 -37.61 -19.79
CA ARG A 124 11.79 -38.15 -20.80
C ARG A 124 13.01 -37.25 -21.03
N ALA A 125 12.86 -35.93 -20.97
CA ALA A 125 13.96 -34.98 -21.11
C ALA A 125 14.94 -35.06 -19.91
N ASP A 126 14.43 -35.15 -18.68
CA ASP A 126 15.24 -35.33 -17.48
C ASP A 126 16.01 -36.65 -17.50
N ALA A 127 15.36 -37.76 -17.88
CA ALA A 127 16.01 -39.05 -18.03
C ALA A 127 17.15 -39.03 -19.07
N ARG A 128 16.95 -38.33 -20.19
CA ARG A 128 17.99 -38.11 -21.21
C ARG A 128 19.11 -37.19 -20.73
N GLY A 129 18.78 -36.17 -19.95
CA GLY A 129 19.74 -35.23 -19.36
C GLY A 129 20.64 -35.86 -18.31
N ALA A 130 20.11 -36.78 -17.50
CA ALA A 130 20.87 -37.53 -16.49
C ALA A 130 21.90 -38.49 -17.10
N ALA A 131 21.65 -38.99 -18.31
CA ALA A 131 22.54 -39.93 -19.03
C ALA A 131 23.62 -39.24 -19.89
N SER A 132 23.57 -37.91 -20.06
CA SER A 132 24.49 -37.18 -20.94
C SER A 132 25.67 -36.57 -20.17
N PRO A 133 26.91 -36.60 -20.70
CA PRO A 133 28.06 -35.98 -20.02
C PRO A 133 27.86 -34.47 -19.85
N ARG A 134 28.29 -33.93 -18.70
CA ARG A 134 28.15 -32.51 -18.37
C ARG A 134 28.88 -31.64 -19.40
N LYS A 135 28.10 -30.93 -20.23
CA LYS A 135 28.61 -29.97 -21.23
C LYS A 135 29.32 -28.78 -20.55
N SER A 136 30.24 -28.13 -21.26
CA SER A 136 30.96 -26.93 -20.79
C SER A 136 30.03 -25.80 -20.29
N GLY A 137 28.83 -25.69 -20.86
CA GLY A 137 27.81 -24.74 -20.40
C GLY A 137 27.33 -24.95 -18.95
N CYS A 138 27.43 -26.17 -18.41
CA CYS A 138 27.11 -26.44 -17.01
C CYS A 138 28.13 -25.83 -16.06
N TYR A 139 29.42 -25.84 -16.44
CA TYR A 139 30.50 -25.22 -15.68
C TYR A 139 30.40 -23.69 -15.72
N VAL A 140 30.16 -23.11 -16.91
CA VAL A 140 29.94 -21.66 -17.05
C VAL A 140 28.77 -21.21 -16.18
N ARG A 141 27.63 -21.89 -16.24
CA ARG A 141 26.47 -21.59 -15.38
C ARG A 141 26.81 -21.67 -13.90
N ARG A 142 27.57 -22.68 -13.49
CA ARG A 142 27.99 -22.84 -12.09
C ARG A 142 28.89 -21.69 -11.65
N VAL A 143 29.87 -21.30 -12.46
CA VAL A 143 30.75 -20.16 -12.18
C VAL A 143 29.93 -18.88 -12.08
N VAL A 144 29.06 -18.59 -13.05
CA VAL A 144 28.19 -17.41 -13.02
C VAL A 144 27.33 -17.36 -11.76
N ASN A 145 26.69 -18.47 -11.39
CA ASN A 145 25.84 -18.52 -10.19
C ASN A 145 26.64 -18.31 -8.91
N ILE A 146 27.85 -18.89 -8.80
CA ILE A 146 28.72 -18.71 -7.64
C ILE A 146 29.21 -17.26 -7.57
N SER A 147 29.70 -16.70 -8.68
CA SER A 147 30.15 -15.31 -8.74
C SER A 147 29.04 -14.33 -8.39
N PHE A 148 27.83 -14.57 -8.91
CA PHE A 148 26.66 -13.76 -8.57
C PHE A 148 26.29 -13.89 -7.09
N GLY A 149 26.30 -15.11 -6.53
CA GLY A 149 26.06 -15.33 -5.10
C GLY A 149 27.08 -14.62 -4.22
N LEU A 150 28.37 -14.66 -4.57
CA LEU A 150 29.44 -13.95 -3.87
C LEU A 150 29.26 -12.43 -3.95
N LEU A 151 28.89 -11.90 -5.12
CA LEU A 151 28.60 -10.49 -5.30
C LEU A 151 27.43 -10.05 -4.40
N ILE A 152 26.33 -10.79 -4.39
CA ILE A 152 25.18 -10.47 -3.52
C ILE A 152 25.55 -10.58 -2.05
N ALA A 153 26.33 -11.59 -1.64
CA ALA A 153 26.80 -11.72 -0.27
C ALA A 153 27.66 -10.52 0.16
N TYR A 154 28.59 -10.09 -0.70
CA TYR A 154 29.41 -8.90 -0.47
C TYR A 154 28.56 -7.63 -0.34
N LEU A 155 27.63 -7.40 -1.27
CA LEU A 155 26.73 -6.25 -1.24
C LEU A 155 25.76 -6.28 -0.05
N SER A 156 25.50 -7.46 0.52
CA SER A 156 24.64 -7.63 1.71
C SER A 156 25.35 -7.27 3.02
N VAL A 157 26.69 -7.21 3.08
CA VAL A 157 27.44 -6.89 4.31
C VAL A 157 26.99 -5.57 4.96
N PRO A 158 26.99 -4.40 4.28
CA PRO A 158 26.55 -3.14 4.90
C PRO A 158 25.08 -3.18 5.33
N VAL A 159 24.23 -3.87 4.57
CA VAL A 159 22.81 -4.03 4.87
C VAL A 159 22.61 -4.85 6.15
N VAL A 160 23.30 -5.98 6.27
CA VAL A 160 23.23 -6.85 7.46
C VAL A 160 23.79 -6.13 8.68
N LEU A 161 24.92 -5.44 8.56
CA LEU A 161 25.47 -4.63 9.65
C LEU A 161 24.48 -3.56 10.13
N ASN A 162 23.80 -2.88 9.20
CA ASN A 162 22.73 -1.93 9.54
C ASN A 162 21.53 -2.62 10.21
N LEU A 163 21.10 -3.78 9.74
CA LEU A 163 20.00 -4.54 10.33
C LEU A 163 20.33 -5.10 11.72
N LEU A 164 21.60 -5.36 12.01
CA LEU A 164 22.05 -5.78 13.34
C LEU A 164 22.17 -4.58 14.30
N ASN A 165 22.49 -3.39 13.79
CA ASN A 165 22.61 -2.16 14.59
C ASN A 165 21.28 -1.77 15.28
N SER A 166 21.33 -1.33 16.52
CA SER A 166 20.16 -0.83 17.28
C SER A 166 19.53 0.43 16.68
N ARG A 167 20.32 1.23 15.94
CA ARG A 167 19.88 2.43 15.21
C ARG A 167 19.74 2.18 13.70
N GLN A 168 19.17 1.04 13.32
CA GLN A 168 18.99 0.68 11.92
C GLN A 168 18.28 1.79 11.13
N VAL A 169 18.78 2.08 9.93
CA VAL A 169 18.13 2.97 8.97
C VAL A 169 17.40 2.12 7.95
N MET A 170 16.11 2.40 7.74
CA MET A 170 15.26 1.69 6.78
C MET A 170 15.01 2.58 5.55
N ASN A 171 14.64 1.98 4.41
CA ASN A 171 14.37 2.67 3.16
C ASN A 171 15.58 3.48 2.65
N THR A 172 16.80 2.94 2.86
CA THR A 172 18.05 3.57 2.45
C THR A 172 18.85 2.68 1.50
N SER A 173 19.61 3.31 0.61
CA SER A 173 20.51 2.65 -0.34
C SER A 173 21.95 2.70 0.14
N PHE A 174 22.66 1.57 0.06
CA PHE A 174 24.05 1.45 0.54
C PHE A 174 25.08 1.48 -0.60
N ASN A 175 24.63 1.54 -1.84
CA ASN A 175 25.50 1.51 -3.02
C ASN A 175 24.88 2.33 -4.18
N PRO A 176 25.70 2.95 -5.07
CA PRO A 176 25.19 3.72 -6.21
C PRO A 176 24.24 2.95 -7.13
N LEU A 177 24.47 1.64 -7.30
CA LEU A 177 23.65 0.79 -8.17
C LEU A 177 22.35 0.31 -7.50
N ARG A 178 22.16 0.57 -6.20
CA ARG A 178 20.93 0.26 -5.43
C ARG A 178 20.47 -1.21 -5.56
N ILE A 179 21.41 -2.16 -5.66
CA ILE A 179 21.10 -3.59 -5.87
C ILE A 179 20.59 -4.27 -4.59
N VAL A 180 21.24 -4.03 -3.44
CA VAL A 180 20.85 -4.58 -2.14
C VAL A 180 20.69 -3.43 -1.15
N ASN A 181 19.46 -3.26 -0.66
CA ASN A 181 19.08 -2.13 0.19
C ASN A 181 18.19 -2.59 1.34
N THR A 182 17.90 -1.68 2.27
CA THR A 182 16.86 -1.92 3.27
C THR A 182 15.54 -1.30 2.84
N TYR A 183 14.46 -2.06 2.97
CA TYR A 183 13.11 -1.56 2.79
C TYR A 183 12.25 -2.00 3.95
N GLY A 184 11.36 -1.12 4.39
CA GLY A 184 10.40 -1.45 5.42
C GLY A 184 9.19 -0.53 5.38
N ALA A 185 8.03 -1.15 5.39
CA ALA A 185 6.74 -0.50 5.49
C ALA A 185 6.07 -0.91 6.81
N PHE A 186 5.21 -0.04 7.35
CA PHE A 186 4.39 -0.30 8.52
C PHE A 186 5.17 -0.72 9.78
N GLY A 187 6.38 -0.17 9.98
CA GLY A 187 7.09 -0.27 11.25
C GLY A 187 6.33 0.41 12.39
N SER A 188 5.67 1.52 12.07
CA SER A 188 4.73 2.22 12.95
C SER A 188 3.32 2.15 12.41
N ILE A 189 2.34 2.02 13.31
CA ILE A 189 0.93 1.89 12.96
C ILE A 189 0.15 3.06 13.55
N THR A 190 -0.60 3.75 12.70
CA THR A 190 -1.53 4.78 13.17
C THR A 190 -2.70 4.10 13.89
N LYS A 191 -3.08 4.63 15.05
CA LYS A 191 -4.19 4.12 15.88
C LYS A 191 -5.54 4.75 15.57
N GLU A 192 -5.52 5.89 14.88
CA GLU A 192 -6.72 6.63 14.51
C GLU A 192 -6.69 6.95 13.03
N ARG A 193 -7.81 6.77 12.34
CA ARG A 193 -7.93 7.18 10.95
C ARG A 193 -8.39 8.64 10.90
N THR A 194 -7.51 9.51 10.43
CA THR A 194 -7.85 10.88 10.09
C THR A 194 -7.89 11.04 8.58
N GLU A 195 -8.71 11.97 8.10
CA GLU A 195 -8.89 12.24 6.68
C GLU A 195 -9.06 13.73 6.44
N VAL A 196 -8.40 14.23 5.40
CA VAL A 196 -8.66 15.58 4.86
C VAL A 196 -9.76 15.47 3.81
N VAL A 197 -10.81 16.27 3.99
CA VAL A 197 -11.95 16.41 3.08
C VAL A 197 -11.85 17.79 2.44
N LEU A 198 -11.76 17.81 1.10
CA LEU A 198 -11.73 19.06 0.34
C LEU A 198 -13.17 19.50 0.08
N GLN A 199 -13.46 20.76 0.38
CA GLN A 199 -14.78 21.35 0.20
C GLN A 199 -14.68 22.61 -0.65
N GLY A 200 -15.65 22.83 -1.53
CA GLY A 200 -15.80 24.07 -2.28
C GLY A 200 -17.12 24.77 -1.97
N THR A 201 -17.18 26.08 -2.16
CA THR A 201 -18.43 26.85 -2.07
C THR A 201 -18.50 27.92 -3.16
N SER A 202 -19.72 28.22 -3.62
CA SER A 202 -20.00 29.35 -4.52
C SER A 202 -20.33 30.65 -3.77
N SER A 203 -20.41 30.62 -2.44
CA SER A 203 -20.71 31.81 -1.63
C SER A 203 -19.68 32.93 -1.82
N LEU A 204 -20.14 34.17 -1.68
CA LEU A 204 -19.29 35.35 -1.78
C LEU A 204 -18.34 35.44 -0.57
N ASP A 205 -18.88 35.31 0.63
CA ASP A 205 -18.13 35.26 1.89
C ASP A 205 -17.98 33.81 2.37
N PRO A 206 -16.74 33.31 2.57
CA PRO A 206 -16.52 31.96 3.06
C PRO A 206 -16.89 31.78 4.55
N ASN A 207 -17.07 32.87 5.29
CA ASN A 207 -17.44 32.87 6.71
C ASN A 207 -18.95 33.03 6.94
N ASP A 208 -19.74 33.20 5.88
CA ASP A 208 -21.19 33.27 5.98
C ASP A 208 -21.74 31.95 6.57
N PRO A 209 -22.49 31.98 7.70
CA PRO A 209 -23.10 30.79 8.28
C PRO A 209 -24.06 30.05 7.32
N ALA A 210 -24.63 30.75 6.34
CA ALA A 210 -25.50 30.16 5.32
C ALA A 210 -24.71 29.56 4.13
N ALA A 211 -23.38 29.69 4.10
CA ALA A 211 -22.57 29.16 3.01
C ALA A 211 -22.64 27.63 2.95
N VAL A 212 -23.10 27.12 1.80
CA VAL A 212 -23.13 25.68 1.52
C VAL A 212 -21.75 25.25 1.02
N TRP A 213 -21.13 24.33 1.75
CA TRP A 213 -19.85 23.73 1.41
C TRP A 213 -20.08 22.31 0.88
N GLU A 214 -19.73 22.10 -0.39
CA GLU A 214 -19.91 20.83 -1.09
C GLU A 214 -18.57 20.07 -1.16
N GLU A 215 -18.60 18.76 -0.96
CA GLU A 215 -17.39 17.92 -0.86
C GLU A 215 -16.92 17.41 -2.22
N PHE A 216 -15.61 17.45 -2.44
CA PHE A 216 -14.99 16.70 -3.52
C PHE A 216 -14.66 15.30 -3.03
N ASP A 217 -15.12 14.27 -3.75
CA ASP A 217 -14.81 12.88 -3.43
C ASP A 217 -13.63 12.34 -4.24
N PHE A 218 -12.79 11.56 -3.58
CA PHE A 218 -11.70 10.78 -4.20
C PHE A 218 -12.19 9.41 -4.65
N LYS A 219 -11.46 8.69 -5.50
CA LYS A 219 -11.95 7.44 -6.13
C LYS A 219 -12.17 6.30 -5.14
N CYS A 220 -11.24 6.09 -4.21
CA CYS A 220 -11.29 4.97 -3.28
C CYS A 220 -10.86 5.25 -1.85
N LYS A 221 -10.16 6.37 -1.58
CA LYS A 221 -9.92 6.84 -0.22
C LYS A 221 -11.25 7.06 0.52
N PRO A 222 -11.36 6.83 1.83
CA PRO A 222 -12.57 7.17 2.59
C PRO A 222 -12.99 8.65 2.44
N GLY A 223 -14.28 8.83 2.18
CA GLY A 223 -14.95 10.08 1.84
C GLY A 223 -16.42 9.98 2.24
N ASP A 224 -17.33 9.82 1.27
CA ASP A 224 -18.74 9.47 1.52
C ASP A 224 -18.90 8.29 2.50
N LEU A 225 -19.76 8.50 3.51
CA LEU A 225 -20.06 7.55 4.58
C LEU A 225 -20.78 6.30 4.08
N LYS A 226 -21.55 6.41 2.99
CA LYS A 226 -22.32 5.29 2.41
C LYS A 226 -21.52 4.52 1.36
N ARG A 227 -20.39 5.05 0.91
CA ARG A 227 -19.55 4.35 -0.06
C ARG A 227 -18.88 3.13 0.56
N ARG A 228 -19.10 1.98 -0.07
CA ARG A 228 -18.37 0.75 0.24
C ARG A 228 -16.88 0.92 -0.07
N PRO A 229 -15.96 0.55 0.84
CA PRO A 229 -14.52 0.60 0.56
C PRO A 229 -14.15 -0.24 -0.67
N CYS A 230 -13.27 0.29 -1.53
CA CYS A 230 -12.97 -0.32 -2.82
C CYS A 230 -12.08 -1.57 -2.71
N PHE A 231 -12.18 -2.44 -3.72
CA PHE A 231 -11.17 -3.48 -3.99
C PHE A 231 -10.44 -3.12 -5.29
N ILE A 232 -9.18 -2.67 -5.20
CA ILE A 232 -8.42 -2.13 -6.35
C ILE A 232 -7.03 -2.74 -6.57
N SER A 233 -6.69 -3.82 -5.85
CA SER A 233 -5.45 -4.58 -6.11
C SER A 233 -5.44 -5.09 -7.57
N PRO A 234 -4.32 -5.00 -8.32
CA PRO A 234 -2.94 -4.73 -7.89
C PRO A 234 -2.54 -3.24 -7.86
N TYR A 235 -3.49 -2.31 -7.99
CA TYR A 235 -3.21 -0.88 -8.14
C TYR A 235 -3.59 -0.05 -6.91
N HIS A 236 -3.22 1.23 -6.96
CA HIS A 236 -3.81 2.27 -6.13
C HIS A 236 -3.95 3.56 -6.92
N TYR A 237 -4.86 4.44 -6.51
CA TYR A 237 -4.87 5.81 -7.03
C TYR A 237 -3.82 6.62 -6.30
N ARG A 238 -2.89 7.21 -7.06
CA ARG A 238 -1.74 7.93 -6.49
C ARG A 238 -2.18 9.10 -5.62
N LEU A 239 -3.19 9.85 -6.07
CA LEU A 239 -3.73 11.00 -5.33
C LEU A 239 -4.37 10.56 -4.01
N ASP A 240 -5.24 9.55 -4.03
CA ASP A 240 -5.86 8.98 -2.84
C ASP A 240 -4.81 8.52 -1.80
N TRP A 241 -3.73 7.89 -2.27
CA TRP A 241 -2.64 7.44 -1.42
C TRP A 241 -1.85 8.60 -0.82
N LEU A 242 -1.60 9.67 -1.58
CA LEU A 242 -0.94 10.88 -1.08
C LEU A 242 -1.80 11.62 -0.05
N MET A 243 -3.12 11.66 -0.26
CA MET A 243 -4.06 12.25 0.68
C MET A 243 -4.05 11.52 2.04
N TRP A 244 -3.86 10.19 2.05
CA TRP A 244 -3.68 9.43 3.28
C TRP A 244 -2.46 9.91 4.07
N PHE A 245 -1.31 10.11 3.41
CA PHE A 245 -0.13 10.66 4.08
C PHE A 245 -0.35 12.08 4.62
N ALA A 246 -0.96 12.94 3.80
CA ALA A 246 -1.24 14.31 4.18
C ALA A 246 -2.13 14.40 5.43
N ALA A 247 -3.07 13.47 5.62
CA ALA A 247 -3.94 13.49 6.79
C ALA A 247 -3.23 13.28 8.15
N PHE A 248 -1.96 12.85 8.14
CA PHE A 248 -1.10 12.72 9.33
C PHE A 248 -0.12 13.88 9.51
N GLN A 249 -0.02 14.75 8.52
CA GLN A 249 0.94 15.85 8.45
C GLN A 249 0.19 17.17 8.40
N THR A 250 0.91 18.27 8.20
CA THR A 250 0.29 19.58 8.00
C THR A 250 0.31 19.97 6.51
N TYR A 251 -0.48 20.97 6.14
CA TYR A 251 -0.52 21.43 4.75
C TYR A 251 0.77 22.15 4.34
N GLU A 252 1.55 22.70 5.29
CA GLU A 252 2.87 23.28 5.05
C GLU A 252 3.91 22.22 4.70
N GLN A 253 3.77 21.00 5.25
CA GLN A 253 4.60 19.86 4.84
C GLN A 253 4.13 19.23 3.52
N ASN A 254 2.88 19.50 3.12
CA ASN A 254 2.22 18.95 1.94
C ASN A 254 1.66 20.06 1.05
N GLU A 255 2.52 21.00 0.64
CA GLU A 255 2.13 22.20 -0.11
C GLU A 255 1.40 21.89 -1.42
N TRP A 256 1.63 20.69 -1.98
CA TRP A 256 0.90 20.17 -3.14
C TRP A 256 -0.62 20.11 -2.93
N ILE A 257 -1.13 20.09 -1.69
CA ILE A 257 -2.56 20.17 -1.41
C ILE A 257 -3.11 21.56 -1.72
N ILE A 258 -2.35 22.62 -1.45
CA ILE A 258 -2.74 23.98 -1.82
C ILE A 258 -2.67 24.13 -3.34
N HIS A 259 -1.69 23.50 -3.99
CA HIS A 259 -1.64 23.39 -5.44
C HIS A 259 -2.88 22.70 -6.03
N LEU A 260 -3.31 21.58 -5.42
CA LEU A 260 -4.53 20.89 -5.79
C LEU A 260 -5.76 21.79 -5.58
N ALA A 261 -5.86 22.51 -4.46
CA ALA A 261 -6.96 23.42 -4.19
C ALA A 261 -7.08 24.53 -5.25
N GLY A 262 -5.95 25.12 -5.68
CA GLY A 262 -5.93 26.09 -6.77
C GLY A 262 -6.41 25.51 -8.10
N LYS A 263 -6.02 24.27 -8.43
CA LYS A 263 -6.51 23.58 -9.63
C LYS A 263 -8.00 23.23 -9.56
N LEU A 264 -8.52 22.85 -8.39
CA LEU A 264 -9.96 22.65 -8.16
C LEU A 264 -10.76 23.96 -8.28
N LEU A 265 -10.20 25.08 -7.81
CA LEU A 265 -10.76 26.43 -7.97
C LEU A 265 -10.82 26.85 -9.45
N ALA A 266 -9.81 26.51 -10.23
CA ALA A 266 -9.78 26.77 -11.67
C ALA A 266 -10.64 25.79 -12.49
N GLN A 267 -11.10 24.68 -11.89
CA GLN A 267 -11.83 23.60 -12.57
C GLN A 267 -11.04 22.98 -13.74
N GLU A 268 -9.74 22.78 -13.55
CA GLU A 268 -8.84 22.16 -14.54
C GLU A 268 -9.24 20.70 -14.82
N GLU A 269 -9.44 20.34 -16.09
CA GLU A 269 -10.06 19.06 -16.49
C GLU A 269 -9.19 17.86 -16.09
N GLU A 270 -7.88 17.94 -16.33
CA GLU A 270 -6.94 16.87 -15.99
C GLU A 270 -6.95 16.56 -14.49
N THR A 271 -7.01 17.59 -13.65
CA THR A 271 -7.06 17.43 -12.19
C THR A 271 -8.40 16.88 -11.74
N LEU A 272 -9.50 17.37 -12.31
CA LEU A 272 -10.83 16.86 -12.01
C LEU A 272 -11.00 15.38 -12.42
N SER A 273 -10.27 14.91 -13.45
CA SER A 273 -10.24 13.50 -13.85
C SER A 273 -9.67 12.57 -12.77
N LEU A 274 -8.91 13.10 -11.81
CA LEU A 274 -8.39 12.37 -10.66
C LEU A 274 -9.42 12.24 -9.53
N MET A 275 -10.45 13.09 -9.52
CA MET A 275 -11.53 13.05 -8.54
C MET A 275 -12.63 12.07 -8.97
N ALA A 276 -13.38 11.55 -8.01
CA ALA A 276 -14.56 10.72 -8.28
C ALA A 276 -15.80 11.57 -8.52
N THR A 277 -15.93 12.67 -7.79
CA THR A 277 -17.08 13.56 -7.88
C THR A 277 -16.62 15.00 -7.75
N ASN A 278 -17.00 15.80 -8.75
CA ASN A 278 -16.87 17.25 -8.72
C ASN A 278 -18.26 17.85 -8.50
N PRO A 279 -18.55 18.43 -7.32
CA PRO A 279 -19.84 19.04 -7.08
C PRO A 279 -20.12 20.19 -8.07
N PHE A 280 -19.10 20.91 -8.54
CA PHE A 280 -19.26 22.07 -9.43
C PHE A 280 -19.30 21.70 -10.93
N ALA A 281 -19.39 20.41 -11.27
CA ALA A 281 -19.49 19.98 -12.67
C ALA A 281 -20.72 20.62 -13.35
N GLY A 282 -20.51 21.24 -14.52
CA GLY A 282 -21.55 21.96 -15.25
C GLY A 282 -22.05 23.26 -14.60
N ARG A 283 -21.42 23.70 -13.50
CA ARG A 283 -21.74 24.95 -12.79
C ARG A 283 -20.58 25.95 -12.88
N ALA A 284 -20.79 27.15 -12.33
CA ALA A 284 -19.70 28.09 -12.13
C ALA A 284 -18.65 27.48 -11.16
N PRO A 285 -17.34 27.72 -11.37
CA PRO A 285 -16.30 27.29 -10.45
C PRO A 285 -16.56 27.73 -9.01
N PRO A 286 -16.10 26.96 -8.00
CA PRO A 286 -16.18 27.42 -6.61
C PRO A 286 -15.36 28.69 -6.42
N ARG A 287 -15.87 29.61 -5.59
CA ARG A 287 -15.15 30.84 -5.22
C ARG A 287 -14.09 30.58 -4.17
N TRP A 288 -14.35 29.59 -3.31
CA TRP A 288 -13.48 29.22 -2.22
C TRP A 288 -13.36 27.71 -2.12
N VAL A 289 -12.17 27.24 -1.78
CA VAL A 289 -11.90 25.85 -1.40
C VAL A 289 -11.26 25.84 -0.02
N ARG A 290 -11.66 24.88 0.83
CA ARG A 290 -11.05 24.66 2.14
C ARG A 290 -10.76 23.18 2.36
N GLY A 291 -9.87 22.90 3.31
CA GLY A 291 -9.61 21.55 3.79
C GLY A 291 -10.18 21.39 5.20
N GLU A 292 -11.01 20.37 5.40
CA GLU A 292 -11.55 20.02 6.71
C GLU A 292 -10.97 18.70 7.18
N HIS A 293 -10.63 18.62 8.46
CA HIS A 293 -10.03 17.43 9.07
C HIS A 293 -11.08 16.65 9.85
N PHE A 294 -11.18 15.37 9.53
CA PHE A 294 -12.15 14.47 10.13
C PHE A 294 -11.48 13.22 10.68
N LYS A 295 -11.99 12.75 11.80
CA LYS A 295 -11.70 11.41 12.31
C LYS A 295 -12.73 10.45 11.76
N TYR A 296 -12.27 9.44 11.02
CA TYR A 296 -13.10 8.38 10.48
C TYR A 296 -12.98 7.13 11.34
N LYS A 297 -14.07 6.37 11.43
CA LYS A 297 -14.09 5.00 11.94
C LYS A 297 -15.00 4.15 11.08
N PHE A 298 -14.73 2.86 10.98
CA PHE A 298 -15.69 1.93 10.44
C PHE A 298 -16.98 1.94 11.27
N SER A 299 -18.13 1.88 10.59
CA SER A 299 -19.37 1.54 11.26
C SER A 299 -19.31 0.10 11.78
N GLN A 300 -20.22 -0.27 12.68
CA GLN A 300 -20.29 -1.64 13.19
C GLN A 300 -21.24 -2.46 12.31
N PRO A 301 -20.82 -3.61 11.74
CA PRO A 301 -21.73 -4.51 11.02
C PRO A 301 -22.92 -4.89 11.90
N GLY A 302 -24.13 -4.82 11.34
CA GLY A 302 -25.37 -5.06 12.09
C GLY A 302 -25.76 -3.97 13.11
N GLY A 303 -24.94 -2.92 13.28
CA GLY A 303 -25.28 -1.75 14.10
C GLY A 303 -26.13 -0.72 13.35
N LYS A 304 -26.65 0.27 14.09
CA LYS A 304 -27.55 1.32 13.57
C LYS A 304 -27.02 2.01 12.30
N HIS A 305 -25.76 2.44 12.29
CA HIS A 305 -25.17 3.12 11.14
C HIS A 305 -25.07 2.20 9.91
N ALA A 306 -24.75 0.92 10.10
CA ALA A 306 -24.68 -0.04 9.00
C ALA A 306 -26.08 -0.36 8.44
N SER A 307 -27.12 -0.41 9.28
CA SER A 307 -28.51 -0.55 8.81
C SER A 307 -29.00 0.66 7.99
N GLU A 308 -28.41 1.84 8.18
CA GLU A 308 -28.64 3.02 7.34
C GLU A 308 -27.79 3.02 6.04
N GLY A 309 -27.05 1.94 5.78
CA GLY A 309 -26.16 1.79 4.63
C GLY A 309 -24.80 2.50 4.78
N ARG A 310 -24.42 2.95 5.99
CA ARG A 310 -23.13 3.63 6.21
C ARG A 310 -22.03 2.61 6.52
N TRP A 311 -20.93 2.68 5.77
CA TRP A 311 -19.69 1.95 6.02
C TRP A 311 -18.76 2.69 6.97
N TRP A 312 -18.89 4.02 7.01
CA TRP A 312 -18.07 4.90 7.85
C TRP A 312 -18.92 5.76 8.77
N ILE A 313 -18.32 6.13 9.89
CA ILE A 313 -18.75 7.25 10.73
C ILE A 313 -17.61 8.25 10.81
N ARG A 314 -17.93 9.55 10.83
CA ARG A 314 -16.91 10.60 10.93
C ARG A 314 -17.28 11.63 11.99
N LYS A 315 -16.26 12.21 12.61
CA LYS A 315 -16.36 13.35 13.52
C LYS A 315 -15.40 14.44 13.06
N ARG A 316 -15.88 15.67 12.90
CA ARG A 316 -15.03 16.83 12.57
C ARG A 316 -14.06 17.08 13.72
N ILE A 317 -12.78 17.24 13.38
CA ILE A 317 -11.71 17.61 14.32
C ILE A 317 -11.52 19.13 14.26
N GLY A 318 -11.43 19.69 13.06
CA GLY A 318 -11.21 21.11 12.84
C GLY A 318 -10.78 21.41 11.40
N PRO A 319 -10.44 22.67 11.08
CA PRO A 319 -9.91 23.01 9.77
C PRO A 319 -8.52 22.39 9.57
N TYR A 320 -8.25 21.89 8.37
CA TYR A 320 -6.92 21.45 7.93
C TYR A 320 -6.16 22.60 7.28
N PHE A 321 -6.79 23.33 6.36
CA PHE A 321 -6.30 24.63 5.85
C PHE A 321 -7.49 25.58 5.66
N PRO A 322 -7.29 26.91 5.80
CA PRO A 322 -8.39 27.88 5.75
C PRO A 322 -9.00 28.00 4.34
N PRO A 323 -10.19 28.61 4.20
CA PRO A 323 -10.72 28.95 2.88
C PRO A 323 -9.72 29.77 2.05
N VAL A 324 -9.36 29.24 0.88
CA VAL A 324 -8.52 29.91 -0.11
C VAL A 324 -9.32 30.18 -1.37
N ASN A 325 -8.97 31.25 -2.07
CA ASN A 325 -9.50 31.59 -3.39
C ASN A 325 -8.35 31.73 -4.40
N LEU A 326 -8.69 31.70 -5.68
CA LEU A 326 -7.68 31.64 -6.75
C LEU A 326 -6.76 32.87 -6.73
N GLN A 327 -7.33 34.06 -6.55
CA GLN A 327 -6.58 35.32 -6.50
C GLN A 327 -5.59 35.39 -5.33
N GLY A 328 -5.99 34.93 -4.15
CA GLY A 328 -5.17 34.90 -2.94
C GLY A 328 -4.02 33.90 -3.05
N LEU A 329 -4.16 32.86 -3.88
CA LEU A 329 -3.10 31.90 -4.14
C LEU A 329 -2.06 32.40 -5.15
N LYS A 330 -2.27 33.52 -5.85
CA LYS A 330 -1.36 33.99 -6.91
C LYS A 330 0.09 34.10 -6.45
N LYS A 331 0.34 34.83 -5.35
CA LYS A 331 1.69 34.98 -4.79
C LYS A 331 2.29 33.65 -4.35
N PHE A 332 1.47 32.77 -3.77
CA PHE A 332 1.93 31.46 -3.31
C PHE A 332 2.45 30.58 -4.45
N TYR A 333 1.82 30.65 -5.62
CA TYR A 333 2.26 29.98 -6.86
C TYR A 333 3.52 30.61 -7.44
N GLU A 334 3.58 31.94 -7.49
CA GLU A 334 4.75 32.71 -7.95
C GLU A 334 5.99 32.36 -7.11
N ASP A 335 5.87 32.37 -5.78
CA ASP A 335 6.97 32.06 -4.85
C ASP A 335 7.55 30.63 -5.02
N ARG A 336 6.78 29.71 -5.64
CA ARG A 336 7.16 28.31 -5.88
C ARG A 336 7.49 28.00 -7.34
N ASN A 337 7.45 29.00 -8.21
CA ASN A 337 7.57 28.83 -9.66
C ASN A 337 6.59 27.78 -10.22
N TRP A 338 5.36 27.75 -9.70
CA TRP A 338 4.31 26.86 -10.20
C TRP A 338 3.45 27.54 -11.27
N PRO A 339 3.02 26.81 -12.32
CA PRO A 339 2.07 27.34 -13.29
C PRO A 339 0.78 27.77 -12.59
N TYR A 340 0.36 29.02 -12.82
CA TYR A 340 -0.88 29.51 -12.24
C TYR A 340 -2.07 28.75 -12.84
N PRO A 341 -3.01 28.22 -12.04
CA PRO A 341 -4.08 27.39 -12.57
C PRO A 341 -5.01 28.20 -13.47
N ALA A 342 -5.30 27.64 -14.63
CA ALA A 342 -6.26 28.18 -15.58
C ALA A 342 -7.31 27.10 -15.88
N ARG A 343 -8.48 27.55 -16.33
CA ARG A 343 -9.49 26.64 -16.86
C ARG A 343 -9.10 26.31 -18.29
N ASP A 344 -8.97 25.02 -18.59
CA ASP A 344 -8.72 24.52 -19.95
C ASP A 344 -9.95 24.70 -20.87
#